data_AF-A0A955NZH6-F1
#
_entry.id   AF-A0A955NZH6-F1
#
_cell.length_a   1.000
_cell.length_b   1.000
_cell.length_c   1.000
_cell.angle_alpha   90.00
_cell.angle_beta   90.00
_cell.angle_gamma   90.00
#
_symmetry.space_group_name_H-M   'P 1'
#
loop_
_entity.id
_entity.type
_entity.pdbx_description
1 polymer ?
#
loop_
_entity_poly.entity_id
_entity_poly.type
_entity_poly.pdbx_seq_one_letter_code
_entity_poly.pdbx_strand_id
1 'polypeptide(L)'
;YIGRTLNSEEFLLWMGMLFPLLVSSMPQAPKYDGIRLLLPAYGPMTLLAALEISRWWHWGMDRYGEKLSGMIRTALLVLLMLLVLLPSLRIYPHNLVYYSPLIGGPKGAHAAGFELEYLGVTLHQLNPVLAENARPGDILLLAGANAVVHPDPNESWPPFPNGILVADFKLLNDFEKYFPGFDLKRHQVFAILSSRYADLRETGELVLEKVPALATVEYDGERLFSLHRIPERFVKELPTRIEEDKTTP
;
A
#
# COMPACT_ATOMS: atom_id res chain seq x y z
N TYR A 1 -33.38 -10.03 -21.69
CA TYR A 1 -32.74 -9.40 -20.51
C TYR A 1 -32.33 -7.95 -20.76
N ILE A 2 -32.06 -7.56 -22.02
CA ILE A 2 -31.87 -6.14 -22.39
C ILE A 2 -33.26 -5.49 -22.49
N GLY A 3 -33.58 -4.54 -21.59
CA GLY A 3 -34.86 -3.79 -21.59
C GLY A 3 -35.61 -3.70 -20.27
N ARG A 4 -35.06 -4.21 -19.15
CA ARG A 4 -35.71 -4.09 -17.83
C ARG A 4 -35.43 -2.71 -17.21
N THR A 5 -36.47 -2.12 -16.63
CA THR A 5 -36.36 -0.90 -15.80
C THR A 5 -35.81 -1.25 -14.42
N LEU A 6 -34.84 -0.46 -13.95
CA LEU A 6 -34.35 -0.53 -12.57
C LEU A 6 -35.50 -0.30 -11.59
N ASN A 7 -35.64 -1.17 -10.59
CA ASN A 7 -36.54 -0.88 -9.47
C ASN A 7 -35.90 0.17 -8.54
N SER A 8 -36.70 0.75 -7.65
CA SER A 8 -36.24 1.81 -6.74
C SER A 8 -35.09 1.37 -5.83
N GLU A 9 -35.07 0.10 -5.42
CA GLU A 9 -34.03 -0.47 -4.55
C GLU A 9 -32.69 -0.59 -5.30
N GLU A 10 -32.70 -1.18 -6.49
CA GLU A 10 -31.52 -1.30 -7.35
C GLU A 10 -30.99 0.09 -7.69
N PHE A 11 -31.87 1.06 -7.99
CA PHE A 11 -31.47 2.44 -8.24
C PHE A 11 -30.72 3.03 -7.03
N LEU A 12 -31.24 2.85 -5.82
CA LEU A 12 -30.56 3.31 -4.59
C LEU A 12 -29.21 2.62 -4.39
N LEU A 13 -29.09 1.32 -4.70
CA LEU A 13 -27.82 0.61 -4.62
C LEU A 13 -26.81 1.12 -5.67
N TRP A 14 -27.25 1.35 -6.90
CA TRP A 14 -26.41 1.94 -7.95
C TRP A 14 -25.95 3.35 -7.56
N MET A 15 -26.83 4.18 -7.03
CA MET A 15 -26.47 5.51 -6.53
C MET A 15 -25.53 5.41 -5.33
N GLY A 16 -25.79 4.53 -4.38
CA GLY A 16 -24.93 4.30 -3.20
C GLY A 16 -23.54 3.80 -3.57
N MET A 17 -23.40 3.05 -4.67
CA MET A 17 -22.10 2.65 -5.21
C MET A 17 -21.43 3.78 -6.01
N LEU A 18 -22.13 4.35 -6.98
CA LEU A 18 -21.54 5.27 -7.96
C LEU A 18 -21.22 6.64 -7.36
N PHE A 19 -22.09 7.16 -6.48
CA PHE A 19 -21.90 8.47 -5.89
C PHE A 19 -20.55 8.62 -5.15
N PRO A 20 -20.19 7.76 -4.17
CA PRO A 20 -18.90 7.87 -3.50
C PRO A 20 -17.71 7.64 -4.43
N LEU A 21 -17.83 6.76 -5.45
CA LEU A 21 -16.78 6.55 -6.45
C LEU A 21 -16.54 7.81 -7.28
N LEU A 22 -17.62 8.45 -7.77
CA LEU A 22 -17.53 9.65 -8.59
C LEU A 22 -16.99 10.83 -7.80
N VAL A 23 -17.48 11.05 -6.57
CA VAL A 23 -17.00 12.11 -5.69
C VAL A 23 -15.52 11.90 -5.37
N SER A 24 -15.10 10.68 -5.00
CA SER A 24 -13.70 10.37 -4.68
C SER A 24 -12.76 10.45 -5.89
N SER A 25 -13.31 10.36 -7.11
CA SER A 25 -12.55 10.50 -8.36
C SER A 25 -12.37 11.96 -8.79
N MET A 26 -13.02 12.92 -8.13
CA MET A 26 -12.87 14.34 -8.47
C MET A 26 -11.48 14.85 -8.09
N PRO A 27 -10.85 15.72 -8.91
CA PRO A 27 -9.53 16.28 -8.61
C PRO A 27 -9.47 17.01 -7.26
N GLN A 28 -10.57 17.61 -6.84
CA GLN A 28 -10.68 18.40 -5.61
C GLN A 28 -10.97 17.54 -4.36
N ALA A 29 -11.24 16.25 -4.52
CA ALA A 29 -11.52 15.37 -3.40
C ALA A 29 -10.24 15.17 -2.54
N PRO A 30 -10.32 15.28 -1.20
CA PRO A 30 -9.19 14.99 -0.34
C PRO A 30 -8.76 13.51 -0.51
N LYS A 31 -7.51 13.26 -0.95
CA LYS A 31 -7.01 11.91 -1.29
C LYS A 31 -6.28 11.21 -0.14
N TYR A 32 -6.46 11.68 1.10
CA TYR A 32 -5.57 11.34 2.21
C TYR A 32 -5.69 9.92 2.77
N ASP A 33 -6.66 9.11 2.32
CA ASP A 33 -6.99 7.82 2.95
C ASP A 33 -7.12 6.65 1.96
N GLY A 34 -6.69 6.86 0.71
CA GLY A 34 -6.65 5.82 -0.34
C GLY A 34 -7.99 5.10 -0.51
N ILE A 35 -7.96 3.77 -0.38
CA ILE A 35 -9.13 2.90 -0.58
C ILE A 35 -10.26 3.13 0.43
N ARG A 36 -9.98 3.76 1.59
CA ARG A 36 -11.02 4.06 2.60
C ARG A 36 -12.04 5.07 2.12
N LEU A 37 -11.68 5.93 1.18
CA LEU A 37 -12.63 6.83 0.51
C LEU A 37 -13.68 6.03 -0.29
N LEU A 38 -13.36 4.79 -0.68
CA LEU A 38 -14.22 3.91 -1.46
C LEU A 38 -15.01 2.93 -0.58
N LEU A 39 -14.74 2.84 0.73
CA LEU A 39 -15.45 1.93 1.64
C LEU A 39 -16.98 2.06 1.58
N PRO A 40 -17.56 3.28 1.51
CA PRO A 40 -19.01 3.43 1.39
C PRO A 40 -19.60 2.78 0.14
N ALA A 41 -18.81 2.65 -0.94
CA ALA A 41 -19.25 2.02 -2.19
C ALA A 41 -19.34 0.48 -2.08
N TYR A 42 -18.58 -0.14 -1.17
CA TYR A 42 -18.46 -1.60 -1.10
C TYR A 42 -19.74 -2.31 -0.64
N GLY A 43 -20.49 -1.75 0.31
CA GLY A 43 -21.77 -2.32 0.72
C GLY A 43 -22.76 -2.43 -0.45
N PRO A 44 -23.09 -1.31 -1.13
CA PRO A 44 -23.95 -1.34 -2.30
C PRO A 44 -23.41 -2.20 -3.45
N MET A 45 -22.09 -2.15 -3.72
CA MET A 45 -21.44 -2.95 -4.76
C MET A 45 -21.58 -4.47 -4.49
N THR A 46 -21.37 -4.91 -3.26
CA THR A 46 -21.49 -6.34 -2.89
C THR A 46 -22.94 -6.82 -2.98
N LEU A 47 -23.93 -6.00 -2.59
CA LEU A 47 -25.34 -6.32 -2.75
C LEU A 47 -25.74 -6.41 -4.22
N LEU A 48 -25.31 -5.47 -5.07
CA LEU A 48 -25.54 -5.54 -6.52
C LEU A 48 -24.90 -6.80 -7.12
N ALA A 49 -23.66 -7.10 -6.77
CA ALA A 49 -22.99 -8.31 -7.24
C ALA A 49 -23.74 -9.58 -6.81
N ALA A 50 -24.18 -9.67 -5.55
CA ALA A 50 -24.96 -10.80 -5.06
C ALA A 50 -26.32 -10.94 -5.75
N LEU A 51 -27.03 -9.82 -5.99
CA LEU A 51 -28.30 -9.80 -6.72
C LEU A 51 -28.13 -10.30 -8.15
N GLU A 52 -27.12 -9.80 -8.86
CA GLU A 52 -26.86 -10.22 -10.24
C GLU A 52 -26.41 -11.68 -10.29
N ILE A 53 -25.48 -12.12 -9.44
CA ILE A 53 -25.08 -13.54 -9.35
C ILE A 53 -26.30 -14.43 -9.08
N SER A 54 -27.19 -14.04 -8.16
CA SER A 54 -28.42 -14.76 -7.89
C SER A 54 -29.34 -14.82 -9.11
N ARG A 55 -29.49 -13.73 -9.87
CA ARG A 55 -30.29 -13.71 -11.11
C ARG A 55 -29.72 -14.65 -12.16
N TRP A 56 -28.41 -14.58 -12.40
CA TRP A 56 -27.72 -15.47 -13.34
C TRP A 56 -27.84 -16.94 -12.92
N TRP A 57 -27.74 -17.20 -11.61
CA TRP A 57 -27.94 -18.52 -11.04
C TRP A 57 -29.35 -19.05 -11.30
N HIS A 58 -30.39 -18.28 -10.94
CA HIS A 58 -31.78 -18.66 -11.16
C HIS A 58 -32.09 -18.82 -12.65
N TRP A 59 -31.64 -17.91 -13.50
CA TRP A 59 -31.80 -18.02 -14.95
C TRP A 59 -31.15 -19.30 -15.52
N GLY A 60 -29.94 -19.63 -15.07
CA GLY A 60 -29.27 -20.87 -15.45
C GLY A 60 -30.01 -22.11 -14.94
N MET A 61 -30.54 -22.03 -13.72
CA MET A 61 -31.35 -23.07 -13.10
C MET A 61 -32.70 -23.28 -13.81
N ASP A 62 -33.39 -22.24 -14.21
CA ASP A 62 -34.66 -22.35 -14.93
C ASP A 62 -34.47 -22.92 -16.34
N ARG A 63 -33.34 -22.60 -16.97
CA ARG A 63 -33.06 -23.02 -18.35
C ARG A 63 -32.41 -24.39 -18.46
N TYR A 64 -31.64 -24.81 -17.46
CA TYR A 64 -30.82 -26.03 -17.50
C TYR A 64 -30.94 -26.91 -16.25
N GLY A 65 -31.71 -26.50 -15.23
CA GLY A 65 -31.68 -27.09 -13.89
C GLY A 65 -32.09 -28.54 -13.80
N GLU A 66 -33.10 -28.98 -14.56
CA GLU A 66 -33.48 -30.40 -14.62
C GLU A 66 -32.38 -31.28 -15.26
N LYS A 67 -31.51 -30.67 -16.08
CA LYS A 67 -30.38 -31.35 -16.74
C LYS A 67 -29.07 -31.25 -15.96
N LEU A 68 -28.98 -30.32 -15.00
CA LEU A 68 -27.80 -30.14 -14.16
C LEU A 68 -27.88 -31.06 -12.94
N SER A 69 -26.97 -32.04 -12.87
CA SER A 69 -26.82 -32.88 -11.69
C SER A 69 -26.45 -32.04 -10.46
N GLY A 70 -26.85 -32.51 -9.26
CA GLY A 70 -26.49 -31.84 -8.00
C GLY A 70 -24.98 -31.64 -7.84
N MET A 71 -24.17 -32.54 -8.38
CA MET A 71 -22.71 -32.44 -8.38
C MET A 71 -22.20 -31.21 -9.15
N ILE A 72 -22.79 -30.88 -10.31
CA ILE A 72 -22.38 -29.71 -11.10
C ILE A 72 -22.71 -28.42 -10.34
N ARG A 73 -23.88 -28.36 -9.69
CA ARG A 73 -24.28 -27.20 -8.90
C ARG A 73 -23.31 -26.96 -7.73
N THR A 74 -22.97 -28.04 -7.00
CA THR A 74 -21.97 -27.97 -5.94
C THR A 74 -20.61 -27.54 -6.48
N ALA A 75 -20.17 -28.08 -7.62
CA ALA A 75 -18.90 -27.70 -8.24
C ALA A 75 -18.86 -26.21 -8.62
N LEU A 76 -19.96 -25.64 -9.13
CA LEU A 76 -20.04 -24.21 -9.45
C LEU A 76 -19.97 -23.34 -8.19
N LEU A 77 -20.63 -23.73 -7.10
CA LEU A 77 -20.54 -23.01 -5.83
C LEU A 77 -19.13 -23.06 -5.23
N VAL A 78 -18.50 -24.23 -5.27
CA VAL A 78 -17.11 -24.41 -4.84
C VAL A 78 -16.18 -23.56 -5.70
N LEU A 79 -16.36 -23.54 -7.02
CA LEU A 79 -15.58 -22.70 -7.93
C LEU A 79 -15.73 -21.21 -7.59
N LEU A 80 -16.96 -20.74 -7.34
CA LEU A 80 -17.21 -19.35 -6.95
C LEU A 80 -16.49 -19.01 -5.62
N MET A 81 -16.53 -19.92 -4.65
CA MET A 81 -15.85 -19.75 -3.37
C MET A 81 -14.32 -19.71 -3.54
N LEU A 82 -13.77 -20.60 -4.39
CA LEU A 82 -12.34 -20.62 -4.69
C LEU A 82 -11.88 -19.36 -5.42
N LEU A 83 -12.69 -18.78 -6.30
CA LEU A 83 -12.39 -17.51 -6.97
C LEU A 83 -12.25 -16.34 -5.99
N VAL A 84 -12.90 -16.40 -4.83
CA VAL A 84 -12.77 -15.38 -3.77
C VAL A 84 -11.62 -15.72 -2.80
N LEU A 85 -11.51 -17.00 -2.42
CA LEU A 85 -10.55 -17.44 -1.41
C LEU A 85 -9.11 -17.45 -1.93
N LEU A 86 -8.87 -17.92 -3.15
CA LEU A 86 -7.52 -18.06 -3.69
C LEU A 86 -6.78 -16.72 -3.82
N PRO A 87 -7.38 -15.62 -4.33
CA PRO A 87 -6.72 -14.31 -4.32
C PRO A 87 -6.42 -13.84 -2.90
N SER A 88 -7.35 -14.03 -1.96
CA SER A 88 -7.18 -13.64 -0.55
C SER A 88 -6.03 -14.38 0.12
N LEU A 89 -5.82 -15.66 -0.21
CA LEU A 89 -4.69 -16.44 0.29
C LEU A 89 -3.36 -16.04 -0.38
N ARG A 90 -3.38 -15.67 -1.67
CA ARG A 90 -2.18 -15.24 -2.41
C ARG A 90 -1.62 -13.90 -1.96
N ILE A 91 -2.46 -13.05 -1.38
CA ILE A 91 -2.06 -11.74 -0.89
C ILE A 91 -1.53 -11.77 0.55
N TYR A 92 -1.69 -12.88 1.27
CA TYR A 92 -1.15 -13.00 2.63
C TYR A 92 0.39 -13.06 2.61
N PRO A 93 1.11 -12.36 3.51
CA PRO A 93 0.63 -11.47 4.58
C PRO A 93 0.42 -10.00 4.14
N HIS A 94 0.64 -9.67 2.87
CA HIS A 94 0.54 -8.34 2.26
C HIS A 94 -0.89 -7.93 1.87
N ASN A 95 -1.89 -8.22 2.71
CA ASN A 95 -3.32 -8.04 2.37
C ASN A 95 -3.71 -6.60 1.98
N LEU A 96 -2.91 -5.61 2.39
CA LEU A 96 -3.11 -4.19 2.12
C LEU A 96 -2.36 -3.72 0.86
N VAL A 97 -1.55 -4.58 0.24
CA VAL A 97 -0.81 -4.36 -1.02
C VAL A 97 -1.42 -5.22 -2.12
N TYR A 98 -2.76 -5.23 -2.21
CA TYR A 98 -3.45 -5.95 -3.27
C TYR A 98 -3.69 -5.06 -4.49
N TYR A 99 -3.29 -5.57 -5.65
CA TYR A 99 -3.60 -4.99 -6.94
C TYR A 99 -4.32 -6.01 -7.82
N SER A 100 -5.33 -5.53 -8.54
CA SER A 100 -6.13 -6.38 -9.43
C SER A 100 -5.24 -7.05 -10.48
N PRO A 101 -5.47 -8.33 -10.82
CA PRO A 101 -4.83 -8.95 -11.98
C PRO A 101 -5.03 -8.18 -13.29
N LEU A 102 -6.10 -7.38 -13.39
CA LEU A 102 -6.39 -6.54 -14.55
C LEU A 102 -5.33 -5.45 -14.80
N ILE A 103 -4.68 -4.95 -13.75
CA ILE A 103 -3.55 -4.02 -13.90
C ILE A 103 -2.20 -4.75 -13.98
N GLY A 104 -2.21 -6.10 -14.03
CA GLY A 104 -0.98 -6.90 -13.99
C GLY A 104 -0.46 -7.14 -12.57
N GLY A 105 -1.31 -7.04 -11.55
CA GLY A 105 -0.91 -7.23 -10.15
C GLY A 105 0.04 -6.14 -9.65
N PRO A 106 0.83 -6.41 -8.60
CA PRO A 106 1.78 -5.45 -8.01
C PRO A 106 2.78 -4.92 -9.04
N LYS A 107 3.31 -5.80 -9.89
CA LYS A 107 4.25 -5.43 -10.95
C LYS A 107 3.67 -4.42 -11.93
N GLY A 108 2.48 -4.70 -12.45
CA GLY A 108 1.84 -3.77 -13.38
C GLY A 108 1.35 -2.50 -12.70
N ALA A 109 0.99 -2.54 -11.42
CA ALA A 109 0.71 -1.35 -10.63
C ALA A 109 1.97 -0.48 -10.43
N HIS A 110 3.12 -1.08 -10.12
CA HIS A 110 4.39 -0.36 -10.02
C HIS A 110 4.76 0.29 -11.36
N ALA A 111 4.65 -0.46 -12.46
CA ALA A 111 4.88 0.06 -13.81
C ALA A 111 3.91 1.20 -14.19
N ALA A 112 2.70 1.23 -13.62
CA ALA A 112 1.74 2.31 -13.79
C ALA A 112 1.90 3.47 -12.79
N GLY A 113 2.94 3.44 -11.93
CA GLY A 113 3.28 4.50 -10.99
C GLY A 113 2.48 4.48 -9.68
N PHE A 114 1.81 3.38 -9.35
CA PHE A 114 1.10 3.21 -8.08
C PHE A 114 2.07 2.98 -6.91
N GLU A 115 1.64 3.38 -5.71
CA GLU A 115 2.37 3.13 -4.48
C GLU A 115 2.11 1.72 -3.97
N LEU A 116 3.11 0.84 -4.02
CA LEU A 116 2.94 -0.53 -3.53
C LEU A 116 2.97 -0.64 -2.00
N GLU A 117 2.72 0.44 -1.27
CA GLU A 117 2.67 0.41 0.18
C GLU A 117 1.47 1.17 0.73
N TYR A 118 0.94 0.63 1.84
CA TYR A 118 -0.11 1.27 2.60
C TYR A 118 0.24 1.34 4.08
N LEU A 119 0.35 2.56 4.61
CA LEU A 119 0.51 2.87 6.05
C LEU A 119 1.66 2.14 6.76
N GLY A 120 2.78 1.85 6.10
CA GLY A 120 3.93 1.22 6.75
C GLY A 120 3.66 -0.19 7.28
N VAL A 121 2.65 -0.87 6.75
CA VAL A 121 2.31 -2.25 7.10
C VAL A 121 3.45 -3.20 6.74
N THR A 122 4.11 -3.01 5.59
CA THR A 122 5.25 -3.88 5.23
C THR A 122 6.56 -3.45 5.89
N LEU A 123 6.65 -2.21 6.38
CA LEU A 123 7.74 -1.74 7.23
C LEU A 123 7.87 -2.57 8.52
N HIS A 124 6.76 -3.09 9.09
CA HIS A 124 6.82 -3.99 10.24
C HIS A 124 7.69 -5.24 10.01
N GLN A 125 7.83 -5.70 8.76
CA GLN A 125 8.64 -6.88 8.45
C GLN A 125 10.15 -6.57 8.53
N LEU A 126 10.52 -5.30 8.43
CA LEU A 126 11.91 -4.83 8.61
C LEU A 126 12.28 -4.56 10.07
N ASN A 127 11.30 -4.45 10.96
CA ASN A 127 11.53 -4.13 12.38
C ASN A 127 12.45 -5.13 13.10
N PRO A 128 12.36 -6.46 12.92
CA PRO A 128 13.28 -7.39 13.59
C PRO A 128 14.74 -7.13 13.18
N VAL A 129 14.99 -6.94 11.89
CA VAL A 129 16.34 -6.66 11.37
C VAL A 129 16.83 -5.31 11.87
N LEU A 130 15.97 -4.29 11.91
CA LEU A 130 16.31 -3.00 12.48
C LEU A 130 16.63 -3.12 13.98
N ALA A 131 15.83 -3.84 14.76
CA ALA A 131 16.02 -4.03 16.20
C ALA A 131 17.32 -4.76 16.54
N GLU A 132 17.75 -5.70 15.71
CA GLU A 132 19.01 -6.44 15.89
C GLU A 132 20.25 -5.59 15.57
N ASN A 133 20.11 -4.58 14.71
CA ASN A 133 21.24 -3.80 14.19
C ASN A 133 21.35 -2.40 14.79
N ALA A 134 20.24 -1.78 15.17
CA ALA A 134 20.18 -0.42 15.66
C ALA A 134 20.23 -0.36 17.20
N ARG A 135 20.72 0.76 17.71
CA ARG A 135 20.85 1.05 19.14
C ARG A 135 20.06 2.31 19.50
N PRO A 136 19.70 2.49 20.78
CA PRO A 136 19.16 3.77 21.25
C PRO A 136 20.09 4.93 20.86
N GLY A 137 19.51 5.95 20.22
CA GLY A 137 20.21 7.11 19.67
C GLY A 137 20.54 7.00 18.18
N ASP A 138 20.47 5.82 17.56
CA ASP A 138 20.62 5.69 16.11
C ASP A 138 19.44 6.34 15.37
N ILE A 139 19.66 6.72 14.12
CA ILE A 139 18.68 7.41 13.28
C ILE A 139 18.12 6.46 12.25
N LEU A 140 16.81 6.52 12.05
CA LEU A 140 16.11 5.90 10.94
C LEU A 140 15.52 6.97 10.03
N LEU A 141 16.01 7.03 8.80
CA LEU A 141 15.45 7.85 7.74
C LEU A 141 14.40 7.05 6.98
N LEU A 142 13.20 7.59 6.81
CA LEU A 142 12.09 6.94 6.09
C LEU A 142 11.78 7.67 4.79
N ALA A 143 12.04 7.03 3.65
CA ALA A 143 11.67 7.56 2.33
C ALA A 143 10.50 6.75 1.80
N GLY A 144 9.34 7.41 1.78
CA GLY A 144 8.14 6.77 1.29
C GLY A 144 7.59 5.77 2.26
N ALA A 145 6.77 6.29 3.13
CA ALA A 145 5.63 5.62 3.69
C ALA A 145 4.72 6.77 4.04
N ASN A 146 3.41 6.65 3.83
CA ASN A 146 2.47 7.47 4.60
C ASN A 146 2.49 7.05 6.10
N ALA A 147 3.65 6.62 6.60
CA ALA A 147 3.91 6.37 8.00
C ALA A 147 3.81 7.71 8.70
N VAL A 148 2.90 7.77 9.65
CA VAL A 148 2.80 8.92 10.55
C VAL A 148 4.03 8.84 11.44
N VAL A 149 5.07 9.59 11.09
CA VAL A 149 6.22 9.81 11.97
C VAL A 149 5.71 10.68 13.11
N HIS A 150 5.50 10.06 14.26
CA HIS A 150 5.16 10.79 15.48
C HIS A 150 6.45 11.14 16.22
N PRO A 151 6.55 12.30 16.88
CA PRO A 151 7.72 12.64 17.70
C PRO A 151 8.05 11.59 18.78
N ASP A 152 7.05 10.83 19.23
CA ASP A 152 7.24 9.62 20.03
C ASP A 152 7.35 8.38 19.11
N PRO A 153 8.50 7.68 19.08
CA PRO A 153 8.69 6.44 18.32
C PRO A 153 7.68 5.33 18.67
N ASN A 154 7.10 5.37 19.88
CA ASN A 154 6.09 4.41 20.34
C ASN A 154 4.68 4.71 19.79
N GLU A 155 4.44 5.96 19.41
CA GLU A 155 3.19 6.40 18.78
C GLU A 155 3.32 6.47 17.25
N SER A 156 4.53 6.23 16.72
CA SER A 156 4.77 6.06 15.30
C SER A 156 4.13 4.76 14.82
N TRP A 157 3.60 4.77 13.60
CA TRP A 157 3.10 3.56 12.96
C TRP A 157 3.93 3.23 11.72
N PRO A 158 4.62 2.07 11.68
CA PRO A 158 4.72 1.06 12.75
C PRO A 158 5.58 1.50 13.94
N PRO A 159 5.49 0.84 15.12
CA PRO A 159 6.36 1.11 16.25
C PRO A 159 7.79 0.69 15.91
N PHE A 160 8.75 1.55 16.20
CA PHE A 160 10.17 1.30 15.98
C PHE A 160 10.87 0.89 17.28
N PRO A 161 12.07 0.27 17.22
CA PRO A 161 12.83 -0.04 18.43
C PRO A 161 13.04 1.20 19.32
N ASN A 162 12.92 0.99 20.64
CA ASN A 162 12.96 2.08 21.61
C ASN A 162 14.23 2.91 21.51
N GLY A 163 14.05 4.23 21.46
CA GLY A 163 15.15 5.21 21.45
C GLY A 163 15.79 5.44 20.08
N ILE A 164 15.29 4.83 19.01
CA ILE A 164 15.65 5.22 17.64
C ILE A 164 14.95 6.53 17.29
N LEU A 165 15.70 7.45 16.68
CA LEU A 165 15.16 8.70 16.17
C LEU A 165 14.69 8.49 14.74
N VAL A 166 13.40 8.70 14.51
CA VAL A 166 12.79 8.51 13.19
C VAL A 166 12.58 9.87 12.54
N ALA A 167 13.02 10.00 11.29
CA ALA A 167 12.82 11.21 10.51
C ALA A 167 12.42 10.86 9.08
N ASP A 168 11.50 11.65 8.52
CA ASP A 168 11.24 11.63 7.07
C ASP A 168 12.50 12.15 6.34
N PHE A 169 12.88 11.53 5.22
CA PHE A 169 13.96 12.04 4.37
C PHE A 169 13.76 13.50 3.97
N LYS A 170 12.51 13.98 3.86
CA LYS A 170 12.20 15.40 3.58
C LYS A 170 12.70 16.34 4.68
N LEU A 171 12.79 15.86 5.92
CA LEU A 171 13.22 16.63 7.07
C LEU A 171 14.74 16.69 7.22
N LEU A 172 15.52 15.99 6.38
CA LEU A 172 17.00 16.09 6.39
C LEU A 172 17.47 17.53 6.22
N ASN A 173 16.78 18.32 5.40
CA ASN A 173 17.14 19.72 5.13
C ASN A 173 16.99 20.62 6.37
N ASP A 174 16.05 20.28 7.25
CA ASP A 174 15.75 21.01 8.48
C ASP A 174 16.17 20.20 9.73
N PHE A 175 17.01 19.17 9.57
CA PHE A 175 17.26 18.21 10.65
C PHE A 175 17.86 18.89 11.89
N GLU A 176 18.83 19.79 11.71
CA GLU A 176 19.40 20.58 12.83
C GLU A 176 18.39 21.52 13.49
N LYS A 177 17.38 21.97 12.75
CA LYS A 177 16.30 22.82 13.28
C LYS A 177 15.35 22.02 14.17
N TYR A 178 15.05 20.78 13.78
CA TYR A 178 14.18 19.88 14.56
C TYR A 178 14.95 19.15 15.68
N PHE A 179 16.25 18.93 15.50
CA PHE A 179 17.13 18.23 16.43
C PHE A 179 18.41 19.05 16.73
N PRO A 180 18.29 20.20 17.41
CA PRO A 180 19.42 21.08 17.69
C PRO A 180 20.46 20.40 18.59
N GLY A 181 21.74 20.47 18.17
CA GLY A 181 22.87 19.85 18.89
C GLY A 181 23.06 18.36 18.58
N PHE A 182 22.29 17.81 17.64
CA PHE A 182 22.44 16.42 17.21
C PHE A 182 23.61 16.26 16.22
N ASP A 183 24.55 15.37 16.52
CA ASP A 183 25.72 15.11 15.66
C ASP A 183 25.56 13.78 14.92
N LEU A 184 25.18 13.86 13.64
CA LEU A 184 25.06 12.70 12.73
C LEU A 184 26.30 11.79 12.73
N LYS A 185 27.49 12.28 13.10
CA LYS A 185 28.73 11.49 13.12
C LYS A 185 28.83 10.56 14.33
N ARG A 186 28.04 10.77 15.37
CA ARG A 186 28.06 9.95 16.60
C ARG A 186 27.08 8.80 16.57
N HIS A 187 26.22 8.76 15.56
CA HIS A 187 25.09 7.86 15.47
C HIS A 187 25.12 7.07 14.18
N GLN A 188 24.61 5.84 14.21
CA GLN A 188 24.43 5.10 12.98
C GLN A 188 23.18 5.61 12.28
N VAL A 189 23.24 5.69 10.95
CA VAL A 189 22.12 6.12 10.13
C VAL A 189 21.62 4.92 9.35
N PHE A 190 20.36 4.59 9.57
CA PHE A 190 19.61 3.61 8.81
C PHE A 190 18.67 4.33 7.84
N ALA A 191 18.36 3.69 6.73
CA ALA A 191 17.37 4.18 5.78
C ALA A 191 16.42 3.05 5.40
N ILE A 192 15.12 3.34 5.44
CA ILE A 192 14.12 2.49 4.81
C ILE A 192 13.56 3.23 3.61
N LEU A 193 13.64 2.58 2.45
CA LEU A 193 13.22 3.13 1.16
C LEU A 193 12.09 2.27 0.60
N SER A 194 10.94 2.86 0.28
CA SER A 194 9.87 2.12 -0.41
C SER A 194 10.07 2.06 -1.92
N SER A 195 9.39 1.08 -2.53
CA SER A 195 9.27 0.85 -3.98
C SER A 195 9.13 2.14 -4.80
N ARG A 196 8.28 3.07 -4.35
CA ARG A 196 7.93 4.30 -5.07
C ARG A 196 8.87 5.47 -4.79
N TYR A 197 9.44 5.53 -3.58
CA TYR A 197 10.23 6.67 -3.13
C TYR A 197 11.74 6.42 -3.21
N ALA A 198 12.14 5.19 -3.55
CA ALA A 198 13.40 4.88 -4.20
C ALA A 198 13.71 5.81 -5.39
N ASP A 199 12.66 6.25 -6.10
CA ASP A 199 12.74 7.11 -7.29
C ASP A 199 12.65 8.62 -6.96
N LEU A 200 12.60 9.00 -5.66
CA LEU A 200 12.86 10.40 -5.30
C LEU A 200 14.36 10.67 -5.47
N ARG A 201 14.63 11.33 -6.60
CA ARG A 201 15.92 11.49 -7.26
C ARG A 201 17.00 12.08 -6.36
N GLU A 202 18.22 11.62 -6.64
CA GLU A 202 19.51 11.82 -5.98
C GLU A 202 19.74 11.02 -4.68
N THR A 203 18.93 11.20 -3.62
CA THR A 203 19.25 10.57 -2.33
C THR A 203 18.90 9.09 -2.27
N GLY A 204 17.70 8.74 -2.74
CA GLY A 204 17.22 7.35 -2.76
C GLY A 204 18.07 6.49 -3.71
N GLU A 205 18.32 7.01 -4.92
CA GLU A 205 19.18 6.37 -5.92
C GLU A 205 20.60 6.14 -5.40
N LEU A 206 21.22 7.14 -4.75
CA LEU A 206 22.58 7.00 -4.21
C LEU A 206 22.65 5.91 -3.13
N VAL A 207 21.66 5.83 -2.24
CA VAL A 207 21.61 4.77 -1.23
C VAL A 207 21.40 3.42 -1.91
N LEU A 208 20.48 3.30 -2.86
CA LEU A 208 20.19 2.06 -3.55
C LEU A 208 21.35 1.53 -4.40
N GLU A 209 22.09 2.43 -5.06
CA GLU A 209 23.20 2.07 -5.94
C GLU A 209 24.46 1.75 -5.13
N LYS A 210 24.75 2.52 -4.06
CA LYS A 210 26.05 2.46 -3.36
C LYS A 210 26.01 1.75 -2.01
N VAL A 211 24.83 1.53 -1.43
CA VAL A 211 24.68 0.94 -0.09
C VAL A 211 23.90 -0.37 -0.19
N PRO A 212 24.52 -1.53 0.13
CA PRO A 212 23.81 -2.80 0.09
C PRO A 212 22.65 -2.80 1.09
N ALA A 213 21.53 -3.42 0.71
CA ALA A 213 20.41 -3.62 1.61
C ALA A 213 20.79 -4.62 2.72
N LEU A 214 20.47 -4.27 3.97
CA LEU A 214 20.49 -5.19 5.10
C LEU A 214 19.33 -6.19 5.02
N ALA A 215 18.17 -5.73 4.55
CA ALA A 215 17.00 -6.56 4.33
C ALA A 215 16.11 -5.93 3.26
N THR A 216 15.38 -6.77 2.53
CA THR A 216 14.37 -6.35 1.56
C THR A 216 13.06 -7.06 1.85
N VAL A 217 11.96 -6.36 1.58
CA VAL A 217 10.61 -6.95 1.54
C VAL A 217 10.17 -6.91 0.10
N GLU A 218 9.87 -8.06 -0.46
CA GLU A 218 9.48 -8.22 -1.86
C GLU A 218 8.11 -8.90 -1.94
N TYR A 219 7.32 -8.50 -2.94
CA TYR A 219 6.06 -9.13 -3.25
C TYR A 219 5.91 -9.25 -4.76
N ASP A 220 5.69 -10.48 -5.24
CA ASP A 220 5.55 -10.80 -6.66
C ASP A 220 6.73 -10.32 -7.53
N GLY A 221 7.94 -10.38 -6.97
CA GLY A 221 9.19 -9.94 -7.62
C GLY A 221 9.43 -8.43 -7.59
N GLU A 222 8.53 -7.66 -6.99
CA GLU A 222 8.70 -6.22 -6.81
C GLU A 222 9.14 -5.91 -5.37
N ARG A 223 10.17 -5.07 -5.23
CA ARG A 223 10.66 -4.63 -3.93
C ARG A 223 9.71 -3.62 -3.33
N LEU A 224 9.03 -3.98 -2.25
CA LEU A 224 8.16 -3.09 -1.48
C LEU A 224 8.97 -2.13 -0.61
N PHE A 225 9.95 -2.66 0.11
CA PHE A 225 10.89 -1.88 0.92
C PHE A 225 12.29 -2.47 0.94
N SER A 226 13.27 -1.62 1.24
CA SER A 226 14.60 -2.05 1.63
C SER A 226 15.12 -1.25 2.82
N LEU A 227 15.74 -1.96 3.77
CA LEU A 227 16.48 -1.40 4.89
C LEU A 227 17.96 -1.34 4.51
N HIS A 228 18.59 -0.19 4.71
CA HIS A 228 20.00 0.05 4.46
C HIS A 228 20.64 0.63 5.72
N ARG A 229 21.92 0.31 5.94
CA ARG A 229 22.76 0.99 6.92
C ARG A 229 23.71 1.90 6.18
N ILE A 230 23.49 3.20 6.27
CA ILE A 230 24.26 4.20 5.54
C ILE A 230 25.66 4.31 6.16
N PRO A 231 26.73 4.00 5.40
CA PRO A 231 28.09 4.22 5.86
C PRO A 231 28.36 5.70 6.14
N GLU A 232 29.13 6.01 7.17
CA GLU A 232 29.42 7.39 7.61
C GLU A 232 29.94 8.29 6.47
N ARG A 233 30.73 7.73 5.54
CA ARG A 233 31.22 8.46 4.36
C ARG A 233 30.09 9.00 3.47
N PHE A 234 29.00 8.24 3.33
CA PHE A 234 27.86 8.60 2.49
C PHE A 234 26.87 9.51 3.23
N VAL A 235 26.88 9.52 4.57
CA VAL A 235 26.06 10.47 5.36
C VAL A 235 26.39 11.92 4.98
N LYS A 236 27.65 12.21 4.64
CA LYS A 236 28.10 13.54 4.18
C LYS A 236 27.74 13.84 2.72
N GLU A 237 27.46 12.82 1.93
CA GLU A 237 27.04 12.91 0.53
C GLU A 237 25.52 13.00 0.40
N LEU A 238 24.76 12.74 1.49
CA LEU A 238 23.32 12.97 1.50
C LEU A 238 23.07 14.46 1.22
N PRO A 239 22.29 14.80 0.18
CA PRO A 239 22.04 16.19 -0.15
C PRO A 239 21.32 16.88 1.02
N THR A 240 21.85 18.02 1.42
CA THR A 240 21.27 18.90 2.45
C THR A 240 20.14 19.77 1.90
N ARG A 241 19.78 19.58 0.63
CA ARG A 241 18.73 20.31 -0.06
C ARG A 241 18.01 19.38 -1.04
N ILE A 242 16.78 19.04 -0.75
CA ILE A 242 15.85 18.48 -1.73
C ILE A 242 15.18 19.69 -2.37
N GLU A 243 15.54 20.02 -3.61
CA GLU A 243 14.75 21.01 -4.35
C GLU A 243 13.36 20.43 -4.57
N GLU A 244 12.35 21.04 -3.95
CA GLU A 244 10.95 20.72 -4.22
C GLU A 244 10.69 20.95 -5.71
N ASP A 245 10.56 19.87 -6.47
CA ASP A 245 10.21 19.94 -7.86
C ASP A 245 8.78 20.49 -7.98
N LYS A 246 8.68 21.73 -8.46
CA LYS A 246 7.42 22.46 -8.69
C LYS A 246 6.56 21.83 -9.79
N THR A 247 6.92 20.67 -10.32
CA THR A 247 6.30 20.08 -11.52
C THR A 247 5.35 18.91 -11.25
N THR A 248 5.06 18.57 -9.99
CA THR A 248 4.00 17.59 -9.69
C THR A 248 2.68 18.35 -9.41
N PRO A 249 1.62 18.18 -10.23
CA PRO A 249 0.33 18.86 -10.07
C PRO A 249 -0.48 18.40 -8.85
#